data_AF-A0A9D4NVC0-F1
#
_entry.id   AF-A0A9D4NVC0-F1
#
_cell.length_a   1.000
_cell.length_b   1.000
_cell.length_c   1.000
_cell.angle_alpha   90.00
_cell.angle_beta   90.00
_cell.angle_gamma   90.00
#
_symmetry.space_group_name_H-M   'P 1'
#
loop_
_entity.id
_entity.type
_entity.pdbx_description
1 polymer ?
#
loop_
_entity_poly.entity_id
_entity_poly.type
_entity_poly.pdbx_seq_one_letter_code
_entity_poly.pdbx_strand_id
1 'polypeptide(L)'
;MAEPHSISSMLQCKKWTLSLLCIARIILCIILTVLEIQQSSSSSSSSIYDLLEQLATVHGETEAIRISLILFTIVTILILVIGICGVYLENYSISITFGSIIFLVIFIDADLALFYNRINFIGFIMTIFVLTANIWINPDLEHILSQRRLQRNLVINHGGINHGFKN
;
A
#
# COMPACT_ATOMS: atom_id res chain seq x y z
N MET A 1 -11.18 -18.82 -28.01
CA MET A 1 -12.25 -18.06 -27.32
C MET A 1 -12.25 -18.51 -25.88
N ALA A 2 -11.68 -17.71 -24.97
CA ALA A 2 -11.62 -18.07 -23.55
C ALA A 2 -12.97 -17.74 -22.88
N GLU A 3 -13.48 -18.66 -22.07
CA GLU A 3 -14.78 -18.56 -21.43
C GLU A 3 -14.87 -17.37 -20.45
N PRO A 4 -15.98 -16.61 -20.44
CA PRO A 4 -16.16 -15.42 -19.61
C PRO A 4 -16.08 -15.69 -18.09
N HIS A 5 -16.30 -16.94 -17.65
CA HIS A 5 -16.19 -17.33 -16.23
C HIS A 5 -14.76 -17.32 -15.70
N SER A 6 -13.77 -17.65 -16.55
CA SER A 6 -12.35 -17.75 -16.16
C SER A 6 -11.69 -16.39 -15.88
N ILE A 7 -12.13 -15.35 -16.58
CA ILE A 7 -11.57 -13.99 -16.47
C ILE A 7 -12.03 -13.34 -15.16
N SER A 8 -13.28 -13.57 -14.76
CA SER A 8 -13.84 -13.05 -13.51
C SER A 8 -13.18 -13.67 -12.27
N SER A 9 -12.96 -14.99 -12.26
CA SER A 9 -12.32 -15.68 -11.13
C SER A 9 -10.85 -15.31 -10.99
N MET A 10 -10.13 -15.12 -12.10
CA MET A 10 -8.73 -14.70 -12.08
C MET A 10 -8.58 -13.28 -11.52
N LEU A 11 -9.45 -12.35 -11.93
CA LEU A 11 -9.47 -11.00 -11.37
C LEU A 11 -9.81 -11.01 -9.87
N GLN A 12 -10.83 -11.76 -9.46
CA GLN A 12 -11.19 -11.90 -8.05
C GLN A 12 -10.01 -12.41 -7.23
N CYS A 13 -9.30 -13.44 -7.71
CA CYS A 13 -8.10 -13.96 -7.06
C CYS A 13 -7.03 -12.87 -6.88
N LYS A 14 -6.72 -12.11 -7.93
CA LYS A 14 -5.76 -10.99 -7.86
C LYS A 14 -6.15 -9.92 -6.84
N LYS A 15 -7.44 -9.56 -6.79
CA LYS A 15 -7.96 -8.61 -5.80
C LYS A 15 -7.75 -9.10 -4.37
N TRP A 16 -8.08 -10.37 -4.12
CA TRP A 16 -7.88 -11.01 -2.82
C TRP A 16 -6.40 -11.08 -2.44
N THR A 17 -5.52 -11.40 -3.38
CA THR A 17 -4.07 -11.44 -3.14
C THR A 17 -3.53 -10.07 -2.72
N LEU A 18 -3.86 -9.00 -3.44
CA LEU A 18 -3.40 -7.66 -3.05
C LEU A 18 -4.00 -7.24 -1.70
N SER A 19 -5.29 -7.49 -1.48
CA SER A 19 -5.97 -7.17 -0.22
C SER A 19 -5.30 -7.87 0.97
N LEU A 20 -5.00 -9.17 0.83
CA LEU A 20 -4.34 -9.96 1.87
C LEU A 20 -2.91 -9.45 2.13
N LEU A 21 -2.16 -9.11 1.08
CA LEU A 21 -0.82 -8.53 1.23
C LEU A 21 -0.85 -7.17 1.95
N CYS A 22 -1.82 -6.31 1.62
CA CYS A 22 -2.00 -5.03 2.32
C CYS A 22 -2.34 -5.24 3.80
N ILE A 23 -3.25 -6.17 4.12
CA ILE A 23 -3.61 -6.50 5.52
C ILE A 23 -2.39 -7.05 6.27
N ALA A 24 -1.65 -7.97 5.65
CA ALA A 24 -0.43 -8.51 6.24
C ALA A 24 0.60 -7.40 6.52
N ARG A 25 0.76 -6.43 5.60
CA ARG A 25 1.65 -5.28 5.79
C ARG A 25 1.16 -4.36 6.92
N ILE A 26 -0.15 -4.12 7.04
CA ILE A 26 -0.73 -3.34 8.15
C ILE A 26 -0.40 -4.01 9.50
N ILE A 27 -0.64 -5.32 9.61
CA ILE A 27 -0.34 -6.08 10.84
C ILE A 27 1.15 -5.99 11.17
N LEU A 28 2.02 -6.18 10.17
CA LEU A 28 3.46 -6.06 10.34
C LEU A 28 3.87 -4.65 10.80
N CYS A 29 3.32 -3.60 10.20
CA CYS A 29 3.56 -2.22 10.62
C CYS A 29 3.21 -2.02 12.10
N ILE A 30 2.04 -2.48 12.54
CA ILE A 30 1.62 -2.36 13.95
C ILE A 30 2.60 -3.10 14.88
N ILE A 31 2.99 -4.33 14.53
CA ILE A 31 3.93 -5.13 15.33
C ILE A 31 5.28 -4.43 15.44
N LEU A 32 5.82 -3.91 14.34
CA LEU A 32 7.10 -3.20 14.33
C LEU A 32 7.04 -1.95 15.21
N THR A 33 6.00 -1.14 15.09
CA THR A 33 5.82 0.06 15.93
C THR A 33 5.70 -0.28 17.40
N VAL A 34 4.95 -1.34 17.76
CA VAL A 34 4.83 -1.78 19.16
C VAL A 34 6.17 -2.27 19.71
N LEU A 35 6.92 -3.06 18.94
CA LEU A 35 8.24 -3.54 19.33
C LEU A 35 9.22 -2.38 19.57
N GLU A 36 9.21 -1.37 18.69
CA GLU A 36 10.07 -0.19 18.81
C GLU A 36 9.74 0.63 20.08
N ILE A 37 8.45 0.77 20.41
CA ILE A 37 7.99 1.42 21.65
C ILE A 37 8.41 0.61 22.88
N GLN A 38 8.31 -0.71 22.85
CA GLN A 38 8.69 -1.57 23.98
C GLN A 38 10.19 -1.62 24.25
N GLN A 39 11.03 -1.68 23.20
CA GLN A 39 12.48 -1.63 23.34
C GLN A 39 12.95 -0.31 23.96
N SER A 40 12.31 0.80 23.56
CA SER A 40 12.52 2.12 24.16
C SER A 40 12.11 2.22 25.63
N SER A 41 11.16 1.39 26.08
CA SER A 41 10.64 1.39 27.46
C SER A 41 11.50 0.55 28.41
N SER A 42 12.29 -0.38 27.87
CA SER A 42 13.08 -1.37 28.62
C SER A 42 14.56 -1.03 28.73
N SER A 43 15.04 0.04 28.06
CA SER A 43 16.38 0.62 28.19
C SER A 43 16.62 1.39 29.51
N SER A 44 15.91 1.03 30.58
CA SER A 44 16.15 1.50 31.95
C SER A 44 16.99 0.52 32.79
N SER A 45 17.62 -0.49 32.16
CA SER A 45 18.55 -1.39 32.86
C SER A 45 19.58 -2.07 31.93
N SER A 46 20.69 -1.38 31.61
CA SER A 46 22.03 -1.98 31.46
C SER A 46 23.09 -0.98 30.97
N SER A 47 23.65 -0.19 31.89
CA SER A 47 25.06 0.13 32.20
C SER A 47 26.19 0.21 31.12
N ILE A 48 25.98 -0.09 29.85
CA ILE A 48 27.03 -0.04 28.79
C ILE A 48 26.62 0.90 27.64
N TYR A 49 25.33 1.09 27.40
CA TYR A 49 24.85 2.07 26.41
C TYR A 49 24.86 3.51 26.94
N ASP A 50 24.87 3.73 28.26
CA ASP A 50 24.91 5.08 28.88
C ASP A 50 26.15 5.90 28.46
N LEU A 51 27.29 5.25 28.17
CA LEU A 51 28.49 5.94 27.71
C LEU A 51 28.44 6.30 26.22
N LEU A 52 27.67 5.56 25.41
CA LEU A 52 27.39 5.90 24.02
C LEU A 52 26.28 6.97 23.92
N GLU A 53 25.34 6.94 24.86
CA GLU A 53 24.20 7.85 24.97
C GLU A 53 24.58 9.20 25.60
N GLN A 54 25.62 9.24 26.45
CA GLN A 54 26.26 10.51 26.85
C GLN A 54 27.04 11.20 25.71
N LEU A 55 27.35 10.47 24.63
CA LEU A 55 27.85 11.05 23.37
C LEU A 55 26.69 11.48 22.43
N ALA A 56 25.47 11.03 22.70
CA ALA A 56 24.22 11.43 22.03
C ALA A 56 23.52 12.55 22.82
N THR A 57 24.22 13.66 22.99
CA THR A 57 23.76 14.90 23.66
C THR A 57 22.60 15.60 22.94
N VAL A 58 21.54 14.90 22.55
CA VAL A 58 20.32 15.48 21.96
C VAL A 58 19.08 14.71 22.42
N HIS A 59 18.78 14.79 23.72
CA HIS A 59 17.58 14.19 24.34
C HIS A 59 16.24 14.73 23.76
N GLY A 60 16.28 15.81 22.96
CA GLY A 60 15.12 16.32 22.21
C GLY A 60 14.93 15.70 20.82
N GLU A 61 15.95 15.08 20.23
CA GLU A 61 15.87 14.44 18.90
C GLU A 61 15.20 13.07 18.98
N THR A 62 15.39 12.33 20.07
CA THR A 62 14.85 10.96 20.21
C THR A 62 13.31 10.92 20.31
N GLU A 63 12.69 11.86 21.02
CA GLU A 63 11.21 11.99 21.07
C GLU A 63 10.63 12.39 19.71
N ALA A 64 11.27 13.34 19.00
CA ALA A 64 10.83 13.78 17.69
C ALA A 64 10.93 12.66 16.63
N ILE A 65 12.01 11.88 16.67
CA ILE A 65 12.20 10.70 15.81
C ILE A 65 11.09 9.67 16.08
N ARG A 66 10.75 9.41 17.34
CA ARG A 66 9.67 8.48 17.72
C ARG A 66 8.31 8.92 17.21
N ILE A 67 7.94 10.19 17.39
CA ILE A 67 6.69 10.75 16.89
C ILE A 67 6.63 10.65 15.36
N SER A 68 7.74 10.94 14.68
CA SER A 68 7.84 10.83 13.22
C SER A 68 7.62 9.39 12.72
N LEU A 69 8.17 8.39 13.42
CA LEU A 69 8.01 6.97 13.09
C LEU A 69 6.55 6.49 13.28
N ILE A 70 5.90 6.92 14.36
CA ILE A 70 4.47 6.64 14.62
C ILE A 70 3.60 7.30 13.55
N LEU A 71 3.85 8.57 13.23
CA LEU A 71 3.12 9.28 12.19
C LEU A 71 3.29 8.60 10.83
N PHE A 72 4.51 8.22 10.48
CA PHE A 72 4.81 7.47 9.26
C PHE A 72 4.05 6.14 9.20
N THR A 73 3.97 5.42 10.32
CA THR A 73 3.20 4.17 10.42
C THR A 73 1.72 4.43 10.14
N ILE A 74 1.12 5.44 10.76
CA ILE A 74 -0.29 5.81 10.56
C ILE A 74 -0.56 6.16 9.10
N VAL A 75 0.30 6.99 8.50
CA VAL A 75 0.20 7.39 7.09
C VAL A 75 0.30 6.17 6.18
N THR A 76 1.23 5.25 6.45
CA THR A 76 1.40 4.01 5.69
C THR A 76 0.16 3.12 5.78
N ILE A 77 -0.45 2.98 6.97
CA ILE A 77 -1.69 2.24 7.15
C ILE A 77 -2.83 2.86 6.33
N LEU A 78 -2.98 4.19 6.35
CA LEU A 78 -3.99 4.89 5.56
C LEU A 78 -3.80 4.64 4.05
N ILE A 79 -2.56 4.69 3.57
CA ILE A 79 -2.22 4.40 2.17
C ILE A 79 -2.62 2.96 1.81
N LEU A 80 -2.31 1.98 2.67
CA LEU A 80 -2.68 0.57 2.45
C LEU A 80 -4.20 0.36 2.42
N VAL A 81 -4.95 1.05 3.28
CA VAL A 81 -6.42 1.05 3.25
C VAL A 81 -6.96 1.65 1.94
N ILE A 82 -6.39 2.77 1.47
CA ILE A 82 -6.75 3.36 0.17
C ILE A 82 -6.49 2.36 -0.97
N GLY A 83 -5.39 1.60 -0.91
CA GLY A 83 -5.10 0.54 -1.87
C GLY A 83 -6.13 -0.56 -1.90
N ILE A 84 -6.54 -1.06 -0.73
CA ILE A 84 -7.62 -2.03 -0.59
C ILE A 84 -8.91 -1.47 -1.21
N CYS A 85 -9.31 -0.26 -0.82
CA CYS A 85 -10.49 0.40 -1.37
C CYS A 85 -10.42 0.60 -2.89
N GLY A 86 -9.27 1.00 -3.43
CA GLY A 86 -9.08 1.21 -4.87
C GLY A 86 -9.33 -0.05 -5.69
N VAL A 87 -8.89 -1.20 -5.18
CA VAL A 87 -9.08 -2.50 -5.82
C VAL A 87 -10.49 -3.05 -5.65
N TYR A 88 -11.13 -2.86 -4.50
CA TYR A 88 -12.54 -3.22 -4.31
C TYR A 88 -13.50 -2.39 -5.16
N LEU A 89 -13.23 -1.08 -5.29
CA LEU A 89 -14.04 -0.18 -6.12
C LEU A 89 -13.75 -0.30 -7.62
N GLU A 90 -12.78 -1.13 -8.02
CA GLU A 90 -12.34 -1.30 -9.40
C GLU A 90 -11.95 0.04 -10.06
N ASN A 91 -11.40 0.96 -9.27
CA ASN A 91 -11.06 2.28 -9.75
C ASN A 91 -9.59 2.31 -10.17
N TYR A 92 -9.37 2.26 -11.49
CA TYR A 92 -8.03 2.29 -12.09
C TYR A 92 -7.20 3.51 -11.63
N SER A 93 -7.81 4.68 -11.53
CA SER A 93 -7.12 5.91 -11.11
C SER A 93 -6.54 5.75 -9.71
N ILE A 94 -7.36 5.30 -8.75
CA ILE A 94 -6.93 5.10 -7.36
C ILE A 94 -5.82 4.03 -7.29
N SER A 95 -5.92 2.97 -8.08
CA SER A 95 -4.91 1.90 -8.11
C SER A 95 -3.55 2.38 -8.59
N ILE A 96 -3.49 3.22 -9.63
CA ILE A 96 -2.23 3.83 -10.09
C ILE A 96 -1.66 4.76 -9.02
N THR A 97 -2.49 5.64 -8.44
CA THR A 97 -2.01 6.59 -7.41
C THR A 97 -1.45 5.84 -6.21
N PHE A 98 -2.10 4.76 -5.82
CA PHE A 98 -1.62 3.86 -4.77
C PHE A 98 -0.26 3.22 -5.13
N GLY A 99 -0.09 2.72 -6.35
CA GLY A 99 1.19 2.20 -6.83
C GLY A 99 2.32 3.24 -6.77
N SER A 100 2.05 4.47 -7.20
CA SER A 100 3.01 5.58 -7.14
C SER A 100 3.38 5.96 -5.71
N ILE A 101 2.41 6.00 -4.79
CA ILE A 101 2.67 6.32 -3.38
C ILE A 101 3.47 5.20 -2.71
N ILE A 102 3.14 3.93 -2.96
CA ILE A 102 3.90 2.79 -2.43
C ILE A 102 5.33 2.79 -2.92
N PHE A 103 5.57 3.18 -4.16
CA PHE A 103 6.92 3.31 -4.67
C PHE A 103 7.76 4.29 -3.82
N LEU A 104 7.17 5.38 -3.33
CA LEU A 104 7.83 6.28 -2.37
C LEU A 104 8.04 5.62 -1.00
N VAL A 105 7.06 4.85 -0.52
CA VAL A 105 7.17 4.10 0.75
C VAL A 105 8.32 3.09 0.69
N ILE A 106 8.62 2.50 -0.46
CA ILE A 106 9.77 1.59 -0.64
C ILE A 106 11.10 2.28 -0.35
N PHE A 107 11.29 3.54 -0.77
CA PHE A 107 12.53 4.27 -0.47
C PHE A 107 12.69 4.52 1.02
N ILE A 108 11.60 4.86 1.70
CA ILE A 108 11.60 5.07 3.16
C ILE A 108 11.88 3.75 3.88
N ASP A 109 11.20 2.67 3.50
CA ASP A 109 11.45 1.34 4.06
C ASP A 109 12.88 0.85 3.79
N ALA A 110 13.47 1.17 2.64
CA ALA A 110 14.86 0.84 2.31
C ALA A 110 15.84 1.59 3.22
N ASP A 111 15.58 2.88 3.47
CA ASP A 111 16.38 3.71 4.37
C ASP A 111 16.32 3.15 5.81
N LEU A 112 15.12 2.84 6.31
CA LEU A 112 14.92 2.23 7.63
C LEU A 112 15.57 0.83 7.74
N ALA A 113 15.54 0.03 6.66
CA ALA A 113 16.14 -1.30 6.65
C ALA A 113 17.68 -1.26 6.63
N LEU A 114 18.27 -0.26 5.96
CA LEU A 114 19.72 -0.11 5.86
C LEU A 114 20.34 0.50 7.11
N PHE A 115 19.72 1.53 7.70
CA PHE A 115 20.35 2.33 8.75
C PHE A 115 19.88 2.01 10.17
N TYR A 116 18.65 1.53 10.36
CA TYR A 116 18.07 1.36 11.70
C TYR A 116 18.07 -0.08 12.18
N ASN A 117 17.37 -0.98 11.47
CA ASN A 117 17.06 -2.29 12.06
C ASN A 117 16.89 -3.39 11.01
N ARG A 118 17.54 -4.55 11.24
CA ARG A 118 17.37 -5.74 10.40
C ARG A 118 15.92 -6.25 10.39
N ILE A 119 15.16 -5.95 11.44
CA ILE A 119 13.74 -6.34 11.52
C ILE A 119 12.91 -5.54 10.48
N ASN A 120 13.29 -4.30 10.17
CA ASN A 120 12.61 -3.46 9.16
C ASN A 120 12.83 -3.96 7.72
N PHE A 121 13.84 -4.81 7.49
CA PHE A 121 14.06 -5.47 6.19
C PHE A 121 12.88 -6.35 5.77
N ILE A 122 12.20 -6.99 6.72
CA ILE A 122 10.98 -7.78 6.44
C ILE A 122 9.87 -6.86 5.94
N GLY A 123 9.75 -5.66 6.55
CA GLY A 123 8.81 -4.64 6.11
C GLY A 123 9.06 -4.18 4.67
N PHE A 124 10.32 -3.88 4.35
CA PHE A 124 10.76 -3.53 3.00
C PHE A 124 10.40 -4.61 1.97
N ILE A 125 10.72 -5.88 2.24
CA ILE A 125 10.36 -7.00 1.36
C ILE A 125 8.85 -7.09 1.15
N MET A 126 8.06 -6.96 2.22
CA MET A 126 6.61 -7.00 2.12
C MET A 126 6.05 -5.85 1.28
N THR A 127 6.62 -4.65 1.39
CA THR A 127 6.23 -3.50 0.55
C THR A 127 6.53 -3.74 -0.94
N ILE A 128 7.65 -4.41 -1.27
CA ILE A 128 7.95 -4.83 -2.66
C ILE A 128 6.88 -5.81 -3.18
N PHE A 129 6.47 -6.78 -2.36
CA PHE A 129 5.41 -7.70 -2.77
C PHE A 129 4.07 -7.01 -3.01
N VAL A 130 3.71 -6.03 -2.16
CA VAL A 130 2.51 -5.20 -2.35
C VAL A 130 2.58 -4.43 -3.67
N LEU A 131 3.72 -3.79 -3.98
CA LEU A 131 3.90 -3.07 -5.25
C LEU A 131 3.79 -4.02 -6.45
N THR A 132 4.44 -5.17 -6.38
CA THR A 132 4.43 -6.16 -7.47
C THR A 132 3.02 -6.66 -7.75
N ALA A 133 2.25 -6.95 -6.69
CA ALA A 133 0.85 -7.34 -6.81
C ALA A 133 -0.01 -6.20 -7.39
N ASN A 134 0.28 -4.93 -7.07
CA ASN A 134 -0.42 -3.79 -7.64
C ASN A 134 -0.11 -3.62 -9.14
N ILE A 135 1.15 -3.75 -9.55
CA ILE A 135 1.52 -3.70 -10.96
C ILE A 135 0.84 -4.84 -11.73
N TRP A 136 0.71 -6.02 -11.11
CA TRP A 136 0.07 -7.17 -11.73
C TRP A 136 -1.45 -7.04 -11.93
N ILE A 137 -2.14 -6.23 -11.11
CA ILE A 137 -3.59 -6.02 -11.20
C ILE A 137 -3.98 -4.85 -12.12
N ASN A 138 -3.10 -3.84 -12.26
CA ASN A 138 -3.40 -2.61 -13.01
C ASN A 138 -3.83 -2.84 -14.47
N PRO A 139 -3.21 -3.73 -15.27
CA PRO A 139 -3.64 -4.00 -16.64
C PRO A 139 -5.08 -4.51 -16.73
N ASP A 140 -5.52 -5.32 -15.76
CA ASP A 140 -6.88 -5.85 -15.77
C ASP A 140 -7.91 -4.76 -15.42
N LEU A 141 -7.56 -3.83 -14.51
CA LEU A 141 -8.41 -2.68 -14.19
C LEU A 141 -8.55 -1.72 -15.38
N GLU A 142 -7.48 -1.52 -16.15
CA GLU A 142 -7.52 -0.74 -17.38
C GLU A 142 -8.43 -1.38 -18.43
N HIS A 143 -8.35 -2.70 -18.57
CA HIS A 143 -9.22 -3.45 -19.47
C HIS A 143 -10.71 -3.30 -19.09
N ILE A 144 -11.05 -3.39 -17.80
CA ILE A 144 -12.43 -3.18 -17.33
C ILE A 144 -12.90 -1.75 -17.60
N LEU A 145 -12.04 -0.76 -17.39
CA LEU A 145 -12.36 0.65 -17.64
C LEU A 145 -12.63 0.89 -19.13
N SER A 146 -11.80 0.34 -20.02
CA SER A 146 -11.98 0.47 -21.47
C SER A 146 -13.27 -0.21 -21.96
N GLN A 147 -13.61 -1.39 -21.44
CA GLN A 147 -14.88 -2.07 -21.72
C GLN A 147 -16.09 -1.22 -21.28
N ARG A 148 -16.05 -0.63 -20.07
CA ARG A 148 -17.12 0.26 -19.58
C ARG A 148 -17.27 1.52 -20.44
N ARG A 149 -16.18 2.08 -20.97
CA ARG A 149 -16.21 3.23 -21.88
C ARG A 149 -16.83 2.85 -23.22
N LEU A 150 -16.47 1.71 -23.78
CA LEU A 150 -17.04 1.20 -25.03
C LEU A 150 -18.55 0.93 -24.89
N GLN A 151 -18.97 0.27 -23.81
CA GLN A 151 -20.39 0.03 -23.55
C GLN A 151 -21.18 1.33 -23.39
N ARG A 152 -20.64 2.33 -22.67
CA ARG A 152 -21.28 3.66 -22.57
C ARG A 152 -21.42 4.33 -23.93
N ASN A 153 -20.39 4.30 -24.76
CA ASN A 153 -20.43 4.90 -26.10
C ASN A 153 -21.46 4.20 -27.01
N LEU A 154 -21.60 2.87 -26.91
CA LEU A 154 -22.62 2.11 -27.64
C LEU A 154 -24.04 2.46 -27.18
N VAL A 155 -24.28 2.59 -25.87
CA VAL A 155 -25.58 3.02 -25.32
C VAL A 155 -25.94 4.43 -25.76
N ILE A 156 -24.98 5.37 -25.77
CA ILE A 156 -25.20 6.74 -26.24
C ILE A 156 -25.50 6.76 -27.75
N ASN A 157 -24.75 6.01 -28.55
CA ASN A 157 -24.99 5.93 -30.00
C ASN A 157 -26.34 5.28 -30.33
N HIS A 158 -26.75 4.22 -29.64
CA HIS A 158 -28.08 3.62 -29.85
C HIS A 158 -29.23 4.48 -29.28
N GLY A 159 -29.01 5.20 -28.19
CA GLY A 159 -29.95 6.19 -27.67
C GLY A 159 -30.16 7.39 -28.62
N GLY A 160 -29.10 7.82 -29.31
CA GLY A 160 -29.17 8.86 -30.34
C GLY A 160 -29.87 8.41 -31.62
N ILE A 161 -29.69 7.15 -32.06
CA ILE A 161 -30.35 6.61 -33.25
C ILE A 161 -31.87 6.47 -33.05
N ASN A 162 -32.33 6.09 -31.86
CA ASN A 162 -33.78 6.01 -31.56
C ASN A 162 -34.47 7.38 -31.51
N HIS A 163 -33.73 8.47 -31.29
CA HIS A 163 -34.29 9.83 -31.36
C HIS A 163 -34.29 10.41 -32.79
N GLY A 164 -33.51 9.84 -33.71
CA GLY A 164 -33.42 10.28 -35.12
C GLY A 164 -34.42 9.62 -36.08
N PHE A 165 -35.17 8.61 -35.63
CA PHE A 165 -36.18 7.88 -36.42
C PHE A 165 -37.63 8.24 -36.05
N LYS A 166 -37.83 9.33 -35.29
CA LYS A 166 -39.13 10.01 -35.17
C LYS A 166 -39.09 11.27 -36.02
N ASN A 167 -39.32 11.13 -37.31
CA ASN A 167 -39.88 12.15 -38.19
C ASN A 167 -40.60 11.45 -39.34
#